data_AF-A0A2H6N6C3-F1
#
_entry.id   AF-A0A2H6N6C3-F1
#
_cell.length_a   1.000
_cell.length_b   1.000
_cell.length_c   1.000
_cell.angle_alpha   90.00
_cell.angle_beta   90.00
_cell.angle_gamma   90.00
#
_symmetry.space_group_name_H-M   'P 1'
#
loop_
_entity.id
_entity.type
_entity.pdbx_description
1 polymer ?
#
loop_
_entity_poly.entity_id
_entity_poly.type
_entity_poly.pdbx_seq_one_letter_code
_entity_poly.pdbx_strand_id
1 'polypeptide(L)'
;SLNHYSEALNIADYASSEGIHISDEILEKLHVNRIACYSKKGSHDRVLEECGIVLKLNENNFRALYRRSKALNELGRYKEAYDAVAKCSLAVPQDENVIKLTQELAQKLGLKIRKAYVRAKPSPNSVSGEVAKSSNSS
;
A
#
# COMPACT_ATOMS: atom_id res chain seq x y z
N SER A 1 18.68 8.08 -8.11
CA SER A 1 18.40 9.22 -7.21
C SER A 1 17.25 10.04 -7.78
N LEU A 2 16.71 11.05 -7.08
CA LEU A 2 15.59 11.87 -7.57
C LEU A 2 15.78 12.39 -9.00
N ASN A 3 17.00 12.89 -9.30
CA ASN A 3 17.33 13.46 -10.60
C ASN A 3 17.17 12.45 -11.75
N HIS A 4 17.58 11.19 -11.53
CA HIS A 4 17.48 10.14 -12.55
C HIS A 4 16.03 9.84 -12.93
N TYR A 5 15.11 9.88 -11.95
CA TYR A 5 13.68 9.64 -12.23
C TYR A 5 13.02 10.84 -12.92
N SER A 6 13.43 12.07 -12.59
CA SER A 6 12.97 13.26 -13.31
C SER A 6 13.47 13.29 -14.74
N GLU A 7 14.73 12.94 -14.97
CA GLU A 7 15.30 12.83 -16.32
C GLU A 7 14.60 11.76 -17.15
N ALA A 8 14.36 10.57 -16.58
CA ALA A 8 13.62 9.51 -17.25
C ALA A 8 12.20 9.93 -17.66
N LEU A 9 11.51 10.71 -16.82
CA LEU A 9 10.18 11.24 -17.15
C LEU A 9 10.24 12.29 -18.25
N ASN A 10 11.24 13.20 -18.23
CA ASN A 10 11.43 14.16 -19.32
C ASN A 10 11.69 13.46 -20.66
N ILE A 11 12.47 12.38 -20.66
CA ILE A 11 12.72 11.57 -21.86
C ILE A 11 11.42 10.90 -22.32
N ALA A 12 10.61 10.39 -21.40
CA ALA A 12 9.32 9.77 -21.73
C ALA A 12 8.33 10.79 -22.33
N ASP A 13 8.30 12.01 -21.79
CA ASP A 13 7.48 13.11 -22.31
C ASP A 13 7.94 13.51 -23.71
N TYR A 14 9.25 13.63 -23.94
CA TYR A 14 9.83 13.91 -25.25
C TYR A 14 9.53 12.80 -26.26
N ALA A 15 9.69 11.53 -25.86
CA ALA A 15 9.34 10.39 -26.70
C ALA A 15 7.86 10.46 -27.11
N SER A 16 6.98 10.80 -26.17
CA SER A 16 5.54 10.96 -26.42
C SER A 16 5.25 12.10 -27.41
N SER A 17 5.99 13.22 -27.35
CA SER A 17 5.84 14.30 -28.35
C SER A 17 6.31 13.90 -29.75
N GLU A 18 7.26 12.97 -29.85
CA GLU A 18 7.72 12.37 -31.11
C GLU A 18 6.82 11.20 -31.58
N GLY A 19 5.69 10.97 -30.92
CA GLY A 19 4.74 9.90 -31.24
C GLY A 19 5.17 8.51 -30.78
N ILE A 20 6.24 8.41 -29.98
CA ILE A 20 6.70 7.16 -29.35
C ILE A 20 5.93 6.98 -28.04
N HIS A 21 4.95 6.09 -28.06
CA HIS A 21 4.13 5.80 -26.89
C HIS A 21 4.90 5.00 -25.83
N ILE A 22 5.09 5.59 -24.64
CA ILE A 22 5.61 4.90 -23.46
C ILE A 22 4.44 4.30 -22.69
N SER A 23 4.55 3.04 -22.25
CA SER A 23 3.46 2.39 -21.55
C SER A 23 3.18 3.02 -20.18
N ASP A 24 1.90 3.09 -19.82
CA ASP A 24 1.45 3.57 -18.52
C ASP A 24 2.10 2.80 -17.36
N GLU A 25 2.40 1.51 -17.54
CA GLU A 25 3.10 0.70 -16.54
C GLU A 25 4.52 1.23 -16.24
N ILE A 26 5.25 1.68 -17.28
CA ILE A 26 6.59 2.26 -17.10
C ILE A 26 6.47 3.62 -16.41
N LEU A 27 5.55 4.47 -16.86
CA LEU A 27 5.29 5.79 -16.25
C LEU A 27 4.89 5.64 -14.78
N GLU A 28 4.00 4.70 -14.48
CA GLU A 28 3.58 4.36 -13.12
C GLU A 28 4.79 4.01 -12.23
N LYS A 29 5.68 3.13 -12.70
CA LYS A 29 6.88 2.74 -11.95
C LYS A 29 7.85 3.91 -11.75
N LEU A 30 8.05 4.76 -12.76
CA LEU A 30 8.92 5.93 -12.66
C LEU A 30 8.40 6.91 -11.61
N HIS A 31 7.11 7.25 -11.66
CA HIS A 31 6.48 8.11 -10.67
C HIS A 31 6.52 7.50 -9.26
N VAL A 32 6.18 6.22 -9.08
CA VAL A 32 6.26 5.55 -7.75
C VAL A 32 7.66 5.64 -7.14
N ASN A 33 8.70 5.45 -7.95
CA ASN A 33 10.08 5.56 -7.49
C ASN A 33 10.47 7.01 -7.18
N ARG A 34 9.95 7.98 -7.95
CA ARG A 34 10.12 9.42 -7.70
C ARG A 34 9.45 9.84 -6.39
N ILE A 35 8.23 9.37 -6.12
CA ILE A 35 7.51 9.58 -4.85
C ILE A 35 8.33 9.05 -3.68
N ALA A 36 8.92 7.86 -3.80
CA ALA A 36 9.77 7.32 -2.73
C ALA A 36 10.97 8.23 -2.43
N CYS A 37 11.53 8.90 -3.43
CA CYS A 37 12.59 9.90 -3.23
C CYS A 37 12.07 11.16 -2.52
N TYR A 38 10.93 11.72 -2.94
CA TYR A 38 10.33 12.88 -2.27
C TYR A 38 9.92 12.58 -0.82
N SER A 39 9.37 11.40 -0.58
CA SER A 39 8.99 10.95 0.76
C SER A 39 10.19 10.87 1.71
N LYS A 40 11.34 10.39 1.24
CA LYS A 40 12.60 10.39 2.01
C LYS A 40 13.12 11.80 2.32
N LYS A 41 12.78 12.78 1.49
CA LYS A 41 13.15 14.20 1.68
C LYS A 41 12.15 14.98 2.52
N GLY A 42 11.04 14.37 2.96
CA GLY A 42 9.97 15.07 3.70
C GLY A 42 9.15 16.05 2.85
N SER A 43 9.24 15.99 1.52
CA SER A 43 8.50 16.88 0.62
C SER A 43 7.06 16.38 0.43
N HIS A 44 6.21 16.56 1.43
CA HIS A 44 4.86 15.98 1.46
C HIS A 44 3.96 16.47 0.32
N ASP A 45 3.97 17.76 -0.02
CA ASP A 45 3.14 18.30 -1.12
C ASP A 45 3.49 17.67 -2.48
N ARG A 46 4.79 17.51 -2.77
CA ARG A 46 5.27 16.83 -3.98
C ARG A 46 4.87 15.36 -4.00
N VAL A 47 4.87 14.69 -2.84
CA VAL A 47 4.34 13.32 -2.73
C VAL A 47 2.87 13.28 -3.12
N LEU A 48 2.05 14.23 -2.67
CA LEU A 48 0.62 14.25 -2.99
C LEU A 48 0.33 14.50 -4.46
N GLU A 49 1.06 15.42 -5.08
CA GLU A 49 0.99 15.71 -6.52
C GLU A 49 1.29 14.45 -7.34
N GLU A 50 2.44 13.84 -7.08
CA GLU A 50 2.91 12.65 -7.79
C GLU A 50 2.03 11.43 -7.55
N CYS A 51 1.58 11.22 -6.31
CA CYS A 51 0.60 10.18 -6.01
C CYS A 51 -0.69 10.38 -6.83
N GLY A 52 -1.10 11.63 -7.06
CA GLY A 52 -2.26 11.93 -7.90
C GLY A 52 -2.08 11.48 -9.34
N ILE A 53 -0.88 11.63 -9.90
CA ILE A 53 -0.55 11.15 -11.25
C ILE A 53 -0.60 9.62 -11.31
N VAL A 54 0.08 8.95 -10.37
CA VAL A 54 0.08 7.46 -10.31
C VAL A 54 -1.33 6.91 -10.18
N LEU A 55 -2.18 7.51 -9.36
CA LEU A 55 -3.55 7.04 -9.12
C LEU A 55 -4.49 7.31 -10.30
N LYS A 56 -4.13 8.19 -11.25
CA LYS A 56 -4.84 8.33 -12.53
C LYS A 56 -4.46 7.20 -13.50
N LEU A 57 -3.20 6.76 -13.49
CA LEU A 57 -2.72 5.64 -14.28
C LEU A 57 -3.23 4.30 -13.72
N ASN A 58 -3.19 4.17 -12.39
CA ASN A 58 -3.59 2.98 -11.66
C ASN A 58 -4.14 3.35 -10.28
N GLU A 59 -5.47 3.42 -10.20
CA GLU A 59 -6.21 3.78 -8.99
C GLU A 59 -5.96 2.82 -7.80
N ASN A 60 -5.55 1.58 -8.08
CA ASN A 60 -5.34 0.52 -7.10
C ASN A 60 -3.86 0.36 -6.71
N ASN A 61 -2.98 1.27 -7.14
CA ASN A 61 -1.58 1.22 -6.77
C ASN A 61 -1.40 1.45 -5.25
N PHE A 62 -1.21 0.34 -4.52
CA PHE A 62 -1.11 0.36 -3.06
C PHE A 62 0.10 1.16 -2.55
N ARG A 63 1.20 1.22 -3.31
CA ARG A 63 2.41 1.97 -2.91
C ARG A 63 2.17 3.48 -2.92
N ALA A 64 1.43 3.96 -3.91
CA ALA A 64 1.01 5.36 -4.04
C ALA A 64 -0.06 5.71 -3.01
N LEU A 65 -1.07 4.85 -2.81
CA LEU A 65 -2.08 5.05 -1.77
C LEU A 65 -1.46 5.15 -0.36
N TYR A 66 -0.53 4.24 -0.04
CA TYR A 66 0.17 4.26 1.25
C TYR A 66 1.01 5.54 1.45
N ARG A 67 1.78 5.95 0.43
CA ARG A 67 2.60 7.17 0.50
C ARG A 67 1.74 8.43 0.57
N ARG A 68 0.62 8.46 -0.16
CA ARG A 68 -0.37 9.54 -0.10
C ARG A 68 -0.94 9.65 1.32
N SER A 69 -1.37 8.54 1.90
CA SER A 69 -1.89 8.52 3.27
C SER A 69 -0.85 9.03 4.27
N LYS A 70 0.39 8.55 4.19
CA LYS A 70 1.47 9.01 5.07
C LYS A 70 1.70 10.52 4.92
N ALA A 71 1.82 11.03 3.70
CA ALA A 71 2.00 12.47 3.48
C ALA A 71 0.82 13.31 4.00
N LEU A 72 -0.42 12.86 3.81
CA LEU A 72 -1.61 13.52 4.38
C LEU A 72 -1.61 13.50 5.90
N ASN A 73 -1.14 12.42 6.53
CA ASN A 73 -1.00 12.32 7.99
C ASN A 73 -0.02 13.36 8.53
N GLU A 74 1.15 13.51 7.89
CA GLU A 74 2.17 14.50 8.27
C GLU A 74 1.67 15.94 8.08
N LEU A 75 0.77 16.16 7.11
CA LEU A 75 0.11 17.46 6.86
C LEU A 75 -1.12 17.69 7.74
N GLY A 76 -1.45 16.79 8.68
CA GLY A 76 -2.61 16.92 9.57
C GLY A 76 -3.97 16.66 8.92
N ARG A 77 -4.01 16.22 7.65
CA ARG A 77 -5.23 15.95 6.87
C ARG A 77 -5.74 14.53 7.14
N TYR A 78 -6.06 14.25 8.40
CA TYR A 78 -6.29 12.87 8.89
C TYR A 78 -7.44 12.14 8.21
N LYS A 79 -8.53 12.84 7.85
CA LYS A 79 -9.68 12.21 7.19
C LYS A 79 -9.30 11.66 5.81
N GLU A 80 -8.67 12.48 4.99
CA GLU A 80 -8.20 12.07 3.66
C GLU A 80 -7.09 11.01 3.75
N ALA A 81 -6.23 11.11 4.77
CA ALA A 81 -5.22 10.09 5.05
C ALA A 81 -5.87 8.73 5.35
N TYR A 82 -6.94 8.73 6.15
CA TYR A 82 -7.69 7.53 6.51
C TYR A 82 -8.36 6.89 5.28
N ASP A 83 -9.01 7.70 4.45
CA ASP A 83 -9.63 7.21 3.22
C ASP A 83 -8.61 6.57 2.26
N ALA A 84 -7.42 7.16 2.14
CA ALA A 84 -6.35 6.63 1.31
C ALA A 84 -5.78 5.31 1.84
N VAL A 85 -5.55 5.18 3.17
CA VAL A 85 -5.05 3.93 3.75
C VAL A 85 -6.11 2.84 3.79
N ALA A 86 -7.39 3.20 3.94
CA ALA A 86 -8.49 2.24 3.86
C ALA A 86 -8.56 1.59 2.48
N LYS A 87 -8.42 2.38 1.40
CA LYS A 87 -8.29 1.84 0.03
C LYS A 87 -7.04 0.97 -0.11
N CYS A 88 -5.90 1.41 0.44
CA CYS A 88 -4.66 0.62 0.42
C CYS A 88 -4.84 -0.75 1.11
N SER A 89 -5.56 -0.79 2.22
CA SER A 89 -5.85 -2.02 2.98
C SER A 89 -6.68 -3.03 2.20
N LEU A 90 -7.43 -2.62 1.18
CA LEU A 90 -8.15 -3.57 0.31
C LEU A 90 -7.19 -4.39 -0.55
N ALA A 91 -6.08 -3.79 -0.98
CA ALA A 91 -5.06 -4.44 -1.81
C ALA A 91 -4.05 -5.25 -0.96
N VAL A 92 -3.69 -4.75 0.23
CA VAL A 92 -2.67 -5.36 1.10
C VAL A 92 -3.14 -5.44 2.56
N PRO A 93 -4.20 -6.23 2.86
CA PRO A 93 -4.85 -6.24 4.18
C PRO A 93 -3.99 -6.80 5.33
N GLN A 94 -2.90 -7.50 5.01
CA GLN A 94 -2.00 -8.11 5.99
C GLN A 94 -0.68 -7.34 6.16
N ASP A 95 -0.48 -6.23 5.44
CA ASP A 95 0.73 -5.43 5.59
C ASP A 95 0.71 -4.71 6.94
N GLU A 96 1.70 -5.01 7.79
CA GLU A 96 1.77 -4.45 9.14
C GLU A 96 1.83 -2.92 9.16
N ASN A 97 2.48 -2.30 8.18
CA ASN A 97 2.61 -0.85 8.15
C ASN A 97 1.27 -0.20 7.80
N VAL A 98 0.52 -0.80 6.87
CA VAL A 98 -0.83 -0.36 6.50
C VAL A 98 -1.78 -0.51 7.68
N ILE A 99 -1.72 -1.64 8.40
CA ILE A 99 -2.54 -1.87 9.60
C ILE A 99 -2.21 -0.82 10.68
N LYS A 100 -0.92 -0.62 10.99
CA LYS A 100 -0.47 0.35 12.00
C LYS A 100 -0.93 1.77 11.65
N LEU A 101 -0.71 2.20 10.41
CA LEU A 101 -1.13 3.53 9.94
C LEU A 101 -2.66 3.71 9.99
N THR A 102 -3.43 2.68 9.62
CA THR A 102 -4.89 2.70 9.70
C THR A 102 -5.37 2.86 11.14
N GLN A 103 -4.76 2.14 12.08
CA GLN A 103 -5.09 2.24 13.51
C GLN A 103 -4.72 3.60 14.09
N GLU A 104 -3.54 4.14 13.75
CA GLU A 104 -3.11 5.48 14.17
C GLU A 104 -4.09 6.55 13.70
N LEU A 105 -4.45 6.52 12.41
CA LEU A 105 -5.38 7.49 11.83
C LEU A 105 -6.80 7.36 12.40
N ALA A 106 -7.27 6.14 12.65
CA ALA A 106 -8.55 5.93 13.31
C ALA A 106 -8.57 6.51 14.75
N GLN A 107 -7.47 6.35 15.50
CA GLN A 107 -7.33 6.96 16.83
C GLN A 107 -7.33 8.49 16.76
N LYS A 108 -6.56 9.08 15.83
CA LYS A 108 -6.54 10.54 15.61
C LYS A 108 -7.90 11.11 15.25
N LEU A 109 -8.73 10.33 14.55
CA LEU A 109 -10.09 10.71 14.18
C LEU A 109 -11.14 10.40 15.27
N GLY A 110 -10.76 9.79 16.40
CA GLY A 110 -11.69 9.36 17.44
C GLY A 110 -12.65 8.27 16.99
N LEU A 111 -12.33 7.54 15.92
CA LEU A 111 -13.14 6.44 15.43
C LEU A 111 -13.03 5.27 16.41
N LYS A 112 -14.15 4.83 16.97
CA LYS A 112 -14.20 3.61 17.78
C LYS A 112 -13.87 2.43 16.89
N ILE A 113 -12.62 1.97 16.92
CA ILE A 113 -12.21 0.73 16.26
C ILE A 113 -12.98 -0.41 16.92
N ARG A 114 -14.11 -0.83 16.33
CA ARG A 114 -14.70 -2.11 16.70
C ARG A 114 -13.67 -3.16 16.30
N LYS A 115 -13.28 -4.04 17.23
CA LYS A 115 -12.35 -5.15 16.95
C LYS A 115 -12.76 -5.78 15.61
N ALA A 116 -11.87 -5.73 14.63
CA ALA A 116 -12.09 -6.42 13.36
C ALA A 116 -12.36 -7.90 13.70
N TYR A 117 -13.37 -8.48 13.06
CA TYR A 117 -13.58 -9.92 13.12
C TYR A 117 -12.32 -10.60 12.58
N VAL A 118 -11.43 -11.01 13.49
CA VAL A 118 -10.33 -11.89 13.15
C VAL A 118 -10.97 -13.24 12.93
N ARG A 119 -11.18 -13.64 11.67
CA ARG A 119 -11.51 -15.02 11.35
C ARG A 119 -10.34 -15.85 11.90
N ALA A 120 -10.57 -16.52 13.03
CA ALA A 120 -9.58 -17.39 13.64
C ALA A 120 -9.09 -18.35 12.56
N LYS A 121 -7.77 -18.41 12.35
CA LYS A 121 -7.16 -19.45 11.53
C LYS A 121 -7.64 -20.79 12.08
N PRO A 122 -8.22 -21.71 11.28
CA PRO A 122 -8.41 -23.06 11.74
C PRO A 122 -7.02 -23.63 12.04
N SER A 123 -6.80 -23.98 13.31
CA SER A 123 -5.62 -24.71 13.76
C SER A 123 -5.50 -26.00 12.94
N PRO A 124 -4.36 -26.29 12.29
CA PRO A 124 -4.12 -27.61 11.77
C PRO A 124 -3.94 -28.52 12.98
N ASN A 125 -4.99 -29.28 13.32
CA ASN A 125 -4.88 -30.33 14.31
C ASN A 125 -3.81 -31.31 13.82
N SER A 126 -2.71 -31.33 14.56
CA SER A 126 -1.69 -32.36 14.57
C SER A 126 -2.36 -33.72 14.82
N VAL A 127 -2.50 -34.53 13.77
CA VAL A 127 -2.82 -35.95 13.88
C VAL A 127 -1.51 -36.71 13.76
N SER A 128 -0.92 -37.05 14.90
CA SER A 128 0.19 -37.99 15.10
C SER A 128 0.19 -38.31 16.60
N GLY A 129 0.05 -39.52 17.12
CA GLY A 129 -0.10 -40.86 16.55
C GLY A 129 -0.12 -41.87 17.71
N GLU A 130 -0.54 -43.11 17.40
CA GLU A 130 -0.08 -44.37 18.01
C GLU A 130 -0.57 -44.80 19.42
N VAL A 131 -0.80 -46.07 19.81
CA VAL A 131 -0.73 -47.41 19.18
C VAL A 131 -1.37 -48.47 20.12
N ALA A 132 -2.11 -49.42 19.54
CA ALA A 132 -2.27 -50.88 19.79
C ALA A 132 -2.81 -51.56 21.09
N LYS A 133 -3.35 -52.77 20.78
CA LYS A 133 -3.53 -54.04 21.52
C LYS A 133 -4.91 -54.26 22.17
N SER A 134 -5.57 -55.42 22.15
CA SER A 134 -5.47 -56.72 21.45
C SER A 134 -6.76 -57.52 21.76
N SER A 135 -7.18 -58.42 20.86
CA SER A 135 -7.84 -59.73 21.08
C SER A 135 -9.04 -59.90 22.06
N ASN A 136 -10.20 -60.38 21.57
CA ASN A 136 -10.65 -61.77 21.81
C ASN A 136 -11.94 -62.17 21.06
N SER A 137 -12.00 -63.48 20.82
CA SER A 137 -12.99 -64.36 20.19
C SER A 137 -14.45 -64.23 20.60
N SER A 138 -15.35 -64.52 19.65
CA SER A 138 -16.25 -65.70 19.65
C SER A 138 -16.84 -65.92 18.27
#